data_AF-A0A9P1GQN2-F1
#
_entry.id   AF-A0A9P1GQN2-F1
#
_cell.length_a   1.000
_cell.length_b   1.000
_cell.length_c   1.000
_cell.angle_alpha   90.00
_cell.angle_beta   90.00
_cell.angle_gamma   90.00
#
_symmetry.space_group_name_H-M   'P 1'
#
loop_
_entity.id
_entity.type
_entity.pdbx_description
1 polymer ?
#
loop_
_entity_poly.entity_id
_entity_poly.type
_entity_poly.pdbx_seq_one_letter_code
_entity_poly.pdbx_strand_id
1 'polypeptide(L)'
;MKDSAAPDVAYPADPADCGDVPLAPEATWASEEPGRGELFRWLEDRLKHERQSLAQQHAVILDELRFMVSDSRGDPGGYVPSKAEDPAPAPLQGLADQEPSASVSFAPAEIAVELKEISEAESPREESKKSKTKLNKRAATLSQSLTVERSTMPFWYPDRIIRTYTFEIFYAILIFLQAIAMAVEAQYAGLAWGHRLEYAGYDQPADEVWPNMPDVLQAAEVFFGILFCLEVVLKIIGLRKTYFNDPWNWFDFFLVAMWLADMVIAFPVNSSQLRLIRLARLLRLVRLVRVVRGFDSLIVMTTALQESANGLFWVAVIMLVVELLFALLLNQVLVTMVSQTKYSKQEEKVLFEYFGTFPRAMLTMFQVTLGTWVPVARILQEVVGPVMNTFTILHKVTIGFACIGVINGVFMQETLRVAQSDDVIMMRDVARRDRLHADKMKAFFDLADQSGDTMISRKKWKDVMASPSTKQWFAAQGLSIRDPDEVFTLLDADRSETMTIDELIVGVAKLHGPARSLDLAILAESQRKLQLITEELVGRLGSEDMATTRRSDEIFPL
;
A
#
# COMPACT_ATOMS: atom_id res chain seq x y z
N MET A 1 62.84 12.21 2.63
CA MET A 1 63.66 12.49 3.82
C MET A 1 62.71 12.57 5.01
N LYS A 2 62.85 11.63 5.96
CA LYS A 2 62.55 11.66 7.40
C LYS A 2 61.22 12.26 7.93
N ASP A 3 60.47 11.42 8.66
CA ASP A 3 60.24 11.45 10.14
C ASP A 3 60.12 12.84 10.81
N SER A 4 59.35 13.11 11.85
CA SER A 4 58.36 12.44 12.71
C SER A 4 58.03 13.44 13.86
N ALA A 5 57.01 13.14 14.68
CA ALA A 5 56.85 13.51 16.10
C ALA A 5 56.24 14.88 16.53
N ALA A 6 54.99 14.80 17.05
CA ALA A 6 54.48 15.11 18.42
C ALA A 6 54.78 16.50 19.09
N PRO A 7 54.22 16.88 20.29
CA PRO A 7 53.29 16.20 21.23
C PRO A 7 52.22 17.10 21.97
N ASP A 8 51.33 16.43 22.74
CA ASP A 8 50.83 16.64 24.13
C ASP A 8 50.15 17.91 24.74
N VAL A 9 48.92 17.66 25.25
CA VAL A 9 48.39 17.76 26.65
C VAL A 9 47.89 19.09 27.30
N ALA A 10 46.69 18.96 27.92
CA ALA A 10 46.12 19.54 29.16
C ALA A 10 45.02 20.64 29.14
N TYR A 11 43.93 20.31 29.84
CA TYR A 11 42.80 21.13 30.35
C TYR A 11 43.19 21.99 31.58
N PRO A 12 42.41 23.02 31.99
CA PRO A 12 41.41 22.83 33.07
C PRO A 12 40.13 23.72 33.06
N ALA A 13 39.05 23.14 33.62
CA ALA A 13 38.01 23.62 34.55
C ALA A 13 37.29 25.00 34.46
N ASP A 14 35.95 24.91 34.53
CA ASP A 14 34.86 25.85 34.96
C ASP A 14 35.06 26.48 36.37
N PRO A 15 34.28 27.49 36.89
CA PRO A 15 32.81 27.63 36.80
C PRO A 15 32.13 29.05 36.93
N ALA A 16 30.79 29.06 36.73
CA ALA A 16 29.74 29.86 37.42
C ALA A 16 29.38 31.32 37.01
N ASP A 17 28.18 31.44 36.39
CA ASP A 17 26.95 32.11 36.89
C ASP A 17 26.50 33.54 36.45
N CYS A 18 25.18 33.59 36.14
CA CYS A 18 24.18 34.67 36.11
C CYS A 18 24.10 35.75 35.00
N GLY A 19 22.95 35.82 34.31
CA GLY A 19 22.25 37.09 34.06
C GLY A 19 21.53 37.33 32.70
N ASP A 20 20.30 36.82 32.58
CA ASP A 20 19.05 37.46 32.08
C ASP A 20 18.84 38.11 30.67
N VAL A 21 17.87 37.49 29.98
CA VAL A 21 16.69 38.01 29.19
C VAL A 21 16.63 37.64 27.69
N PRO A 22 15.58 36.90 27.25
CA PRO A 22 15.37 36.48 25.86
C PRO A 22 14.28 37.29 25.12
N LEU A 23 14.39 37.37 23.78
CA LEU A 23 13.28 37.71 22.87
C LEU A 23 13.29 36.73 21.65
N ALA A 24 12.17 36.00 21.54
CA ALA A 24 11.57 35.15 20.49
C ALA A 24 12.30 34.85 19.15
N PRO A 25 11.99 33.68 18.54
CA PRO A 25 11.03 33.74 17.43
C PRO A 25 9.99 32.60 17.35
N GLU A 26 8.84 33.03 16.83
CA GLU A 26 7.72 32.41 16.10
C GLU A 26 7.72 30.88 15.77
N ALA A 27 6.78 30.21 16.43
CA ALA A 27 5.77 29.25 15.95
C ALA A 27 5.97 28.47 14.63
N THR A 28 6.19 27.15 14.78
CA THR A 28 5.77 26.11 13.81
C THR A 28 4.78 25.16 14.47
N TRP A 29 3.61 25.02 13.86
CA TRP A 29 2.51 24.16 14.32
C TRP A 29 2.78 22.71 13.91
N ALA A 30 3.36 21.95 14.83
CA ALA A 30 3.39 20.49 14.80
C ALA A 30 3.27 19.98 16.24
N SER A 31 2.06 20.01 16.79
CA SER A 31 1.78 19.37 18.08
C SER A 31 1.68 17.86 17.86
N GLU A 32 2.78 17.17 18.13
CA GLU A 32 2.83 15.73 18.42
C GLU A 32 1.91 15.43 19.63
N GLU A 33 1.06 14.39 19.51
CA GLU A 33 0.40 13.82 20.70
C GLU A 33 1.44 12.97 21.48
N PRO A 34 1.83 13.33 22.71
CA PRO A 34 3.00 12.72 23.37
C PRO A 34 2.86 11.24 23.74
N GLY A 35 1.64 10.68 23.76
CA GLY A 35 1.43 9.33 24.30
C GLY A 35 1.53 8.19 23.29
N ARG A 36 1.39 8.46 21.98
CA ARG A 36 1.21 7.37 21.00
C ARG A 36 2.54 6.74 20.58
N GLY A 37 3.59 7.55 20.39
CA GLY A 37 4.93 7.06 20.06
C GLY A 37 5.58 6.31 21.21
N GLU A 38 5.39 6.77 22.45
CA GLU A 38 5.92 6.11 23.65
C GLU A 38 5.22 4.78 23.94
N LEU A 39 3.90 4.69 23.73
CA LEU A 39 3.17 3.42 23.87
C LEU A 39 3.64 2.38 22.84
N PHE A 40 3.87 2.78 21.59
CA PHE A 40 4.36 1.87 20.55
C PHE A 40 5.80 1.42 20.84
N ARG A 41 6.68 2.32 21.29
CA ARG A 41 8.04 1.95 21.73
C ARG A 41 8.01 1.02 22.95
N TRP A 42 7.17 1.31 23.93
CA TRP A 42 7.00 0.45 25.11
C TRP A 42 6.44 -0.94 24.75
N LEU A 43 5.46 -1.02 23.85
CA LEU A 43 4.93 -2.30 23.36
C LEU A 43 5.98 -3.10 22.59
N GLU A 44 6.80 -2.43 21.77
CA GLU A 44 7.86 -3.07 21.00
C GLU A 44 8.99 -3.60 21.91
N ASP A 45 9.38 -2.83 22.92
CA ASP A 45 10.36 -3.26 23.93
C ASP A 45 9.81 -4.39 24.81
N ARG A 46 8.52 -4.34 25.17
CA ARG A 46 7.88 -5.42 25.93
C ARG A 46 7.80 -6.71 25.11
N LEU A 47 7.46 -6.64 23.83
CA LEU A 47 7.44 -7.78 22.92
C LEU A 47 8.83 -8.36 22.66
N LYS A 48 9.87 -7.53 22.57
CA LYS A 48 11.27 -7.99 22.48
C LYS A 48 11.69 -8.74 23.75
N HIS A 49 11.33 -8.20 24.92
CA HIS A 49 11.69 -8.83 26.19
C HIS A 49 10.97 -10.18 26.40
N GLU A 50 9.68 -10.28 26.04
CA GLU A 50 8.95 -11.56 26.08
C GLU A 50 9.50 -12.58 25.08
N ARG A 51 9.86 -12.16 23.86
CA ARG A 51 10.51 -13.06 22.88
C ARG A 51 11.84 -13.62 23.38
N GLN A 52 12.65 -12.79 24.05
CA GLN A 52 13.92 -13.25 24.64
C GLN A 52 13.69 -14.20 25.82
N SER A 53 12.71 -13.92 26.67
CA SER A 53 12.33 -14.80 27.78
C SER A 53 11.82 -16.15 27.28
N LEU A 54 10.95 -16.16 26.26
CA LEU A 54 10.45 -17.38 25.63
C LEU A 54 11.57 -18.16 24.93
N ALA A 55 12.52 -17.47 24.28
CA ALA A 55 13.67 -18.12 23.66
C ALA A 55 14.58 -18.80 24.70
N GLN A 56 14.79 -18.17 25.86
CA GLN A 56 15.53 -18.79 26.97
C GLN A 56 14.78 -19.99 27.58
N GLN A 57 13.46 -19.88 27.77
CA GLN A 57 12.66 -21.00 28.26
C GLN A 57 12.66 -22.18 27.27
N HIS A 58 12.56 -21.90 25.97
CA HIS A 58 12.66 -22.93 24.92
C HIS A 58 14.06 -23.57 24.89
N ALA A 59 15.13 -22.81 25.12
CA ALA A 59 16.48 -23.36 25.18
C ALA A 59 16.67 -24.33 26.37
N VAL A 60 16.11 -24.00 27.54
CA VAL A 60 16.14 -24.86 28.72
C VAL A 60 15.34 -26.14 28.49
N ILE A 61 14.12 -26.03 27.94
CA ILE A 61 13.26 -27.18 27.64
C ILE A 61 13.92 -28.10 26.59
N LEU A 62 14.59 -27.53 25.58
CA LEU A 62 15.30 -28.32 24.57
C LEU A 62 16.51 -29.05 25.16
N ASP A 63 17.22 -28.46 26.12
CA ASP A 63 18.34 -29.11 26.79
C ASP A 63 17.88 -30.24 27.73
N GLU A 64 16.76 -30.01 28.44
CA GLU A 64 16.12 -31.02 29.30
C GLU A 64 15.55 -32.20 28.49
N LEU A 65 14.89 -31.92 27.36
CA LEU A 65 14.45 -32.96 26.43
C LEU A 65 15.62 -33.72 25.81
N ARG A 66 16.73 -33.04 25.51
CA ARG A 66 17.95 -33.68 24.98
C ARG A 66 18.59 -34.59 26.02
N PHE A 67 18.59 -34.18 27.28
CA PHE A 67 19.02 -34.99 28.42
C PHE A 67 18.14 -36.24 28.58
N MET A 68 16.81 -36.11 28.59
CA MET A 68 15.90 -37.25 28.67
C MET A 68 16.03 -38.22 27.49
N VAL A 69 16.27 -37.71 26.28
CA VAL A 69 16.50 -38.55 25.08
C VAL A 69 17.85 -39.28 25.13
N SER A 70 18.87 -38.69 25.76
CA SER A 70 20.17 -39.34 25.97
C SER A 70 20.11 -40.45 27.02
N ASP A 71 19.36 -40.24 28.10
CA ASP A 71 19.16 -41.22 29.18
C ASP A 71 18.35 -42.44 28.69
N SER A 72 17.37 -42.21 27.81
CA SER A 72 16.54 -43.25 27.20
C SER A 72 17.28 -44.18 26.23
N ARG A 73 18.47 -43.80 25.74
CA ARG A 73 19.24 -44.56 24.73
C ARG A 73 20.39 -45.39 25.29
N GLY A 74 20.64 -45.36 26.60
CA GLY A 74 21.59 -46.26 27.26
C GLY A 74 23.01 -46.20 26.69
N ASP A 75 23.51 -45.02 26.35
CA ASP A 75 24.86 -44.83 25.81
C ASP A 75 25.80 -44.36 26.94
N PRO A 76 26.79 -45.17 27.38
CA PRO A 76 27.70 -44.80 28.46
C PRO A 76 28.86 -43.96 27.89
N GLY A 77 28.57 -42.71 27.54
CA GLY A 77 29.57 -41.76 27.03
C GLY A 77 29.34 -40.37 27.61
N GLY A 78 30.17 -39.98 28.57
CA GLY A 78 30.00 -38.75 29.36
C GLY A 78 29.91 -37.47 28.53
N TYR A 79 28.90 -36.66 28.83
CA TYR A 79 28.81 -35.26 28.43
C TYR A 79 29.02 -34.37 29.66
N VAL A 80 30.06 -33.54 29.62
CA VAL A 80 30.35 -32.52 30.65
C VAL A 80 29.82 -31.18 30.13
N PRO A 81 29.00 -30.43 30.90
CA PRO A 81 28.54 -29.12 30.45
C PRO A 81 29.71 -28.13 30.44
N SER A 82 29.87 -27.40 29.34
CA SER A 82 30.80 -26.28 29.24
C SER A 82 30.29 -25.13 30.11
N LYS A 83 31.01 -24.83 31.20
CA LYS A 83 30.93 -23.55 31.90
C LYS A 83 31.47 -22.44 30.99
N ALA A 84 30.72 -21.35 30.86
CA ALA A 84 31.25 -20.05 30.51
C ALA A 84 30.91 -19.09 31.66
N GLU A 85 31.95 -18.69 32.40
CA GLU A 85 32.01 -17.55 33.34
C GLU A 85 32.13 -16.26 32.50
N ASP A 86 31.33 -15.20 32.70
CA ASP A 86 31.52 -14.07 33.62
C ASP A 86 30.32 -13.08 33.49
N PRO A 87 30.15 -12.05 34.34
CA PRO A 87 30.09 -12.03 35.80
C PRO A 87 28.74 -11.43 36.30
N ALA A 88 28.36 -11.71 37.56
CA ALA A 88 27.20 -11.11 38.21
C ALA A 88 27.49 -9.67 38.70
N PRO A 89 26.54 -8.72 38.63
CA PRO A 89 26.52 -7.57 39.53
C PRO A 89 25.74 -7.87 40.83
N ALA A 90 26.25 -7.31 41.91
CA ALA A 90 26.03 -7.57 43.33
C ALA A 90 24.62 -7.25 43.88
N PRO A 91 24.26 -7.79 45.07
CA PRO A 91 23.00 -7.46 45.76
C PRO A 91 23.10 -6.12 46.50
N LEU A 92 22.05 -5.32 46.44
CA LEU A 92 21.89 -4.16 47.32
C LEU A 92 20.82 -4.44 48.37
N GLN A 93 21.31 -4.58 49.60
CA GLN A 93 20.56 -4.54 50.85
C GLN A 93 21.00 -3.25 51.57
N GLY A 94 20.04 -2.49 52.10
CA GLY A 94 20.28 -1.44 53.09
C GLY A 94 20.16 -0.02 52.55
N LEU A 95 19.05 0.64 52.89
CA LEU A 95 19.00 1.99 53.47
C LEU A 95 17.51 2.35 53.68
N ALA A 96 16.94 1.74 54.72
CA ALA A 96 15.97 2.45 55.53
C ALA A 96 16.76 3.24 56.59
N ASP A 97 16.28 4.44 56.87
CA ASP A 97 16.53 5.28 58.06
C ASP A 97 17.84 6.09 58.13
N GLN A 98 17.77 7.36 57.70
CA GLN A 98 18.01 8.56 58.54
C GLN A 98 17.78 9.86 57.75
N GLU A 99 16.79 10.66 58.17
CA GLU A 99 16.58 12.07 57.77
C GLU A 99 17.65 13.01 58.37
N PRO A 100 17.73 14.27 57.89
CA PRO A 100 17.13 15.33 58.71
C PRO A 100 16.45 16.49 57.93
N SER A 101 15.25 16.85 58.41
CA SER A 101 14.70 18.21 58.62
C SER A 101 14.90 19.30 57.54
N ALA A 102 13.80 19.72 56.90
CA ALA A 102 13.18 21.03 57.12
C ALA A 102 11.85 21.18 56.34
N SER A 103 10.78 21.32 57.11
CA SER A 103 9.37 21.62 56.82
C SER A 103 9.03 22.50 55.60
N VAL A 104 8.02 22.10 54.82
CA VAL A 104 6.76 22.85 54.63
C VAL A 104 5.62 21.83 54.40
N SER A 105 4.63 21.83 55.29
CA SER A 105 3.43 20.99 55.23
C SER A 105 2.35 21.60 54.34
N PHE A 106 1.66 20.81 53.52
CA PHE A 106 0.25 21.04 53.18
C PHE A 106 -0.52 19.71 53.15
N ALA A 107 -1.70 19.72 53.77
CA ALA A 107 -2.47 18.55 54.16
C ALA A 107 -3.32 17.94 53.00
N PRO A 108 -3.71 16.65 53.06
CA PRO A 108 -4.26 15.88 51.94
C PRO A 108 -5.75 16.15 51.63
N ALA A 109 -6.31 17.27 52.08
CA ALA A 109 -7.73 17.58 51.94
C ALA A 109 -8.07 18.39 50.68
N GLU A 110 -7.09 19.06 50.05
CA GLU A 110 -7.32 19.88 48.84
C GLU A 110 -7.21 19.07 47.53
N ILE A 111 -6.43 17.98 47.50
CA ILE A 111 -6.27 17.16 46.27
C ILE A 111 -7.52 16.31 45.99
N ALA A 112 -8.30 15.97 47.02
CA ALA A 112 -9.53 15.18 46.86
C ALA A 112 -10.70 15.99 46.30
N VAL A 113 -10.64 17.33 46.36
CA VAL A 113 -11.66 18.21 45.78
C VAL A 113 -11.36 18.47 44.31
N GLU A 114 -10.09 18.60 43.94
CA GLU A 114 -9.67 18.89 42.55
C GLU A 114 -9.73 17.67 41.62
N LEU A 115 -9.60 16.43 42.15
CA LEU A 115 -9.78 15.20 41.36
C LEU A 115 -11.24 14.81 41.12
N LYS A 116 -12.19 15.45 41.81
CA LYS A 116 -13.63 15.22 41.60
C LYS A 116 -14.24 16.19 40.59
N GLU A 117 -13.67 17.38 40.42
CA GLU A 117 -14.07 18.32 39.36
C GLU A 117 -13.47 17.96 37.98
N ILE A 118 -12.36 17.21 37.92
CA ILE A 118 -11.77 16.73 36.66
C ILE A 118 -12.47 15.48 36.11
N SER A 119 -13.22 14.72 36.91
CA SER A 119 -13.93 13.52 36.42
C SER A 119 -15.29 13.80 35.76
N GLU A 120 -15.82 15.03 35.87
CA GLU A 120 -17.11 15.42 35.29
C GLU A 120 -16.99 16.37 34.07
N ALA A 121 -15.77 16.72 33.64
CA ALA A 121 -15.58 17.46 32.39
C ALA A 121 -15.44 16.49 31.20
N GLU A 122 -16.57 16.06 30.62
CA GLU A 122 -16.58 15.33 29.35
C GLU A 122 -15.85 16.15 28.26
N SER A 123 -14.68 15.66 27.86
CA SER A 123 -13.85 16.27 26.82
C SER A 123 -14.56 16.21 25.44
N PRO A 124 -14.56 17.30 24.65
CA PRO A 124 -15.25 17.40 23.34
C PRO A 124 -14.85 16.34 22.31
N ARG A 125 -13.76 15.60 22.54
CA ARG A 125 -13.26 14.54 21.65
C ARG A 125 -13.98 13.20 21.82
N GLU A 126 -14.55 12.90 22.98
CA GLU A 126 -15.31 11.65 23.17
C GLU A 126 -16.70 11.70 22.55
N GLU A 127 -17.40 12.84 22.62
CA GLU A 127 -18.66 13.04 21.90
C GLU A 127 -18.45 12.96 20.39
N SER A 128 -17.35 13.50 19.86
CA SER A 128 -17.01 13.42 18.42
C SER A 128 -16.79 11.98 17.96
N LYS A 129 -16.09 11.15 18.75
CA LYS A 129 -15.88 9.72 18.44
C LYS A 129 -17.17 8.92 18.58
N LYS A 130 -17.93 9.10 19.67
CA LYS A 130 -19.24 8.45 19.87
C LYS A 130 -20.24 8.86 18.78
N SER A 131 -20.21 10.13 18.36
CA SER A 131 -21.01 10.69 17.25
C SER A 131 -20.63 10.09 15.92
N LYS A 132 -19.33 10.02 15.56
CA LYS A 132 -18.84 9.35 14.33
C LYS A 132 -19.19 7.86 14.29
N THR A 133 -19.08 7.15 15.42
CA THR A 133 -19.44 5.73 15.50
C THR A 133 -20.96 5.51 15.41
N LYS A 134 -21.77 6.40 16.00
CA LYS A 134 -23.24 6.40 15.82
C LYS A 134 -23.64 6.77 14.39
N LEU A 135 -22.92 7.70 13.75
CA LEU A 135 -23.12 8.08 12.34
C LEU A 135 -22.81 6.91 11.41
N ASN A 136 -21.70 6.21 11.64
CA ASN A 136 -21.30 5.03 10.86
C ASN A 136 -22.27 3.85 11.06
N LYS A 137 -22.73 3.60 12.29
CA LYS A 137 -23.78 2.59 12.54
C LYS A 137 -25.10 2.95 11.87
N ARG A 138 -25.55 4.21 11.96
CA ARG A 138 -26.75 4.67 11.26
C ARG A 138 -26.58 4.61 9.74
N ALA A 139 -25.41 4.96 9.20
CA ALA A 139 -25.11 4.85 7.78
C ALA A 139 -25.08 3.39 7.30
N ALA A 140 -24.62 2.46 8.14
CA ALA A 140 -24.66 1.01 7.86
C ALA A 140 -26.08 0.45 7.89
N THR A 141 -26.92 0.87 8.84
CA THR A 141 -28.33 0.46 8.88
C THR A 141 -29.14 1.11 7.74
N LEU A 142 -28.79 2.34 7.35
CA LEU A 142 -29.39 3.03 6.21
C LEU A 142 -28.96 2.39 4.88
N SER A 143 -27.69 1.99 4.74
CA SER A 143 -27.21 1.28 3.56
C SER A 143 -27.85 -0.09 3.44
N GLN A 144 -28.05 -0.80 4.56
CA GLN A 144 -28.70 -2.10 4.60
C GLN A 144 -30.21 -2.00 4.26
N SER A 145 -30.90 -0.98 4.75
CA SER A 145 -32.30 -0.71 4.37
C SER A 145 -32.45 -0.25 2.92
N LEU A 146 -31.52 0.59 2.42
CA LEU A 146 -31.45 0.97 1.00
C LEU A 146 -31.16 -0.23 0.08
N THR A 147 -30.37 -1.22 0.51
CA THR A 147 -30.14 -2.44 -0.28
C THR A 147 -31.38 -3.34 -0.36
N VAL A 148 -32.21 -3.36 0.70
CA VAL A 148 -33.46 -4.15 0.74
C VAL A 148 -34.55 -3.48 -0.11
N GLU A 149 -34.66 -2.15 -0.09
CA GLU A 149 -35.59 -1.40 -0.96
C GLU A 149 -35.16 -1.40 -2.44
N ARG A 150 -33.87 -1.62 -2.71
CA ARG A 150 -33.32 -1.70 -4.08
C ARG A 150 -33.55 -3.06 -4.76
N SER A 151 -33.87 -4.12 -4.02
CA SER A 151 -34.19 -5.44 -4.59
C SER A 151 -35.63 -5.54 -5.13
N THR A 152 -36.52 -4.62 -4.75
CA THR A 152 -37.94 -4.61 -5.13
C THR A 152 -38.25 -3.74 -6.35
N MET A 153 -37.26 -3.01 -6.88
CA MET A 153 -37.44 -2.12 -8.04
C MET A 153 -37.41 -2.88 -9.39
N PRO A 154 -38.38 -2.64 -10.30
CA PRO A 154 -38.42 -3.27 -11.63
C PRO A 154 -37.13 -3.04 -12.44
N PHE A 155 -36.81 -3.95 -13.37
CA PHE A 155 -35.55 -3.89 -14.13
C PHE A 155 -35.41 -2.62 -15.02
N TRP A 156 -36.52 -1.96 -15.37
CA TRP A 156 -36.56 -0.75 -16.20
C TRP A 156 -36.37 0.56 -15.41
N TYR A 157 -36.12 0.51 -14.10
CA TYR A 157 -35.85 1.72 -13.34
C TYR A 157 -34.51 2.35 -13.76
N PRO A 158 -34.46 3.64 -14.13
CA PRO A 158 -33.25 4.29 -14.63
C PRO A 158 -32.04 4.17 -13.68
N ASP A 159 -32.26 4.27 -12.36
CA ASP A 159 -31.19 4.12 -11.36
C ASP A 159 -30.52 2.72 -11.40
N ARG A 160 -31.26 1.67 -11.79
CA ARG A 160 -30.73 0.30 -11.88
C ARG A 160 -29.91 0.11 -13.15
N ILE A 161 -30.37 0.64 -14.28
CA ILE A 161 -29.67 0.54 -15.58
C ILE A 161 -28.34 1.31 -15.54
N ILE A 162 -28.35 2.54 -15.02
CA ILE A 162 -27.16 3.41 -14.99
C ILE A 162 -26.06 2.85 -14.09
N ARG A 163 -26.43 2.13 -13.02
CA ARG A 163 -25.47 1.52 -12.08
C ARG A 163 -24.96 0.16 -12.53
N THR A 164 -25.40 -0.33 -13.69
CA THR A 164 -24.95 -1.63 -14.21
C THR A 164 -23.59 -1.48 -14.88
N TYR A 165 -22.69 -2.43 -14.63
CA TYR A 165 -21.35 -2.46 -15.24
C TYR A 165 -21.39 -2.45 -16.77
N THR A 166 -22.44 -3.00 -17.39
CA THR A 166 -22.65 -2.99 -18.84
C THR A 166 -22.86 -1.58 -19.40
N PHE A 167 -23.54 -0.69 -18.67
CA PHE A 167 -23.76 0.70 -19.06
C PHE A 167 -22.43 1.47 -19.06
N GLU A 168 -21.64 1.31 -18.00
CA GLU A 168 -20.32 1.95 -17.88
C GLU A 168 -19.33 1.42 -18.95
N ILE A 169 -19.30 0.10 -19.21
CA ILE A 169 -18.47 -0.45 -20.31
C ILE A 169 -18.90 0.10 -21.68
N PHE A 170 -20.20 0.20 -21.93
CA PHE A 170 -20.69 0.68 -23.22
C PHE A 170 -20.17 2.10 -23.52
N TYR A 171 -20.30 3.03 -22.56
CA TYR A 171 -19.77 4.38 -22.72
C TYR A 171 -18.24 4.44 -22.69
N ALA A 172 -17.58 3.52 -21.96
CA ALA A 172 -16.13 3.37 -22.03
C ALA A 172 -15.62 3.02 -23.43
N ILE A 173 -16.29 2.07 -24.11
CA ILE A 173 -15.99 1.69 -25.49
C ILE A 173 -16.22 2.88 -26.42
N LEU A 174 -17.30 3.64 -26.25
CA LEU A 174 -17.56 4.84 -27.05
C LEU A 174 -16.48 5.92 -26.88
N ILE A 175 -16.00 6.16 -25.65
CA ILE A 175 -14.89 7.08 -25.39
C ILE A 175 -13.62 6.62 -26.12
N PHE A 176 -13.34 5.31 -26.09
CA PHE A 176 -12.18 4.75 -26.79
C PHE A 176 -12.30 4.90 -28.31
N LEU A 177 -13.48 4.62 -28.88
CA LEU A 177 -13.75 4.84 -30.31
C LEU A 177 -13.65 6.31 -30.70
N GLN A 178 -14.12 7.23 -29.85
CA GLN A 178 -13.94 8.67 -30.06
C GLN A 178 -12.46 9.06 -30.06
N ALA A 179 -11.64 8.46 -29.18
CA ALA A 179 -10.20 8.70 -29.16
C ALA A 179 -9.51 8.26 -30.45
N ILE A 180 -9.92 7.11 -31.01
CA ILE A 180 -9.44 6.64 -32.31
C ILE A 180 -9.84 7.62 -33.41
N ALA A 181 -11.10 8.08 -33.44
CA ALA A 181 -11.55 9.06 -34.43
C ALA A 181 -10.72 10.36 -34.37
N MET A 182 -10.41 10.86 -33.16
CA MET A 182 -9.53 12.02 -32.97
C MET A 182 -8.09 11.77 -33.47
N ALA A 183 -7.56 10.55 -33.29
CA ALA A 183 -6.24 10.20 -33.83
C ALA A 183 -6.23 10.18 -35.36
N VAL A 184 -7.31 9.69 -35.99
CA VAL A 184 -7.46 9.71 -37.45
C VAL A 184 -7.62 11.15 -37.98
N GLU A 185 -8.37 12.01 -37.27
CA GLU A 185 -8.46 13.44 -37.59
C GLU A 185 -7.09 14.12 -37.51
N ALA A 186 -6.30 13.82 -36.47
CA ALA A 186 -4.94 14.33 -36.33
C ALA A 186 -4.03 13.86 -37.47
N GLN A 187 -4.14 12.60 -37.91
CA GLN A 187 -3.41 12.07 -39.05
C GLN A 187 -3.81 12.77 -40.36
N TYR A 188 -5.10 12.97 -40.58
CA TYR A 188 -5.61 13.70 -41.75
C TYR A 188 -5.07 15.14 -41.81
N ALA A 189 -5.13 15.86 -40.69
CA ALA A 189 -4.56 17.20 -40.57
C ALA A 189 -3.03 17.18 -40.78
N GLY A 190 -2.35 16.13 -40.31
CA GLY A 190 -0.92 15.90 -40.53
C GLY A 190 -0.55 15.72 -42.00
N LEU A 191 -1.33 14.94 -42.77
CA LEU A 191 -1.16 14.79 -44.22
C LEU A 191 -1.27 16.14 -44.93
N ALA A 192 -2.28 16.94 -44.58
CA ALA A 192 -2.49 18.26 -45.16
C ALA A 192 -1.34 19.22 -44.82
N TRP A 193 -0.81 19.14 -43.60
CA TRP A 193 0.33 19.95 -43.17
C TRP A 193 1.64 19.53 -43.84
N GLY A 194 1.90 18.22 -43.97
CA GLY A 194 3.08 17.68 -44.66
C GLY A 194 3.12 18.08 -46.13
N HIS A 195 1.97 18.03 -46.82
CA HIS A 195 1.85 18.48 -48.20
C HIS A 195 2.14 19.98 -48.35
N ARG A 196 1.59 20.82 -47.44
CA ARG A 196 1.86 22.27 -47.44
C ARG A 196 3.33 22.63 -47.19
N LEU A 197 4.05 21.77 -46.48
CA LEU A 197 5.47 21.94 -46.20
C LEU A 197 6.36 21.38 -47.33
N GLU A 198 5.77 20.74 -48.34
CA GLU A 198 6.49 19.99 -49.39
C GLU A 198 7.48 18.98 -48.79
N TYR A 199 7.09 18.34 -47.67
CA TYR A 199 7.94 17.39 -46.97
C TYR A 199 8.08 16.09 -47.79
N ALA A 200 9.29 15.54 -47.85
CA ALA A 200 9.58 14.35 -48.65
C ALA A 200 8.62 13.18 -48.33
N GLY A 201 7.88 12.71 -49.35
CA GLY A 201 6.89 11.64 -49.23
C GLY A 201 5.45 12.09 -49.00
N TYR A 202 5.16 13.40 -48.99
CA TYR A 202 3.82 13.99 -48.84
C TYR A 202 3.42 14.80 -50.09
N ASP A 203 3.58 14.19 -51.26
CA ASP A 203 3.41 14.89 -52.55
C ASP A 203 1.94 15.13 -52.93
N GLN A 204 1.01 14.41 -52.29
CA GLN A 204 -0.43 14.49 -52.57
C GLN A 204 -1.19 15.23 -51.46
N PRO A 205 -2.22 16.03 -51.80
CA PRO A 205 -3.07 16.67 -50.82
C PRO A 205 -3.89 15.63 -50.04
N ALA A 206 -4.23 15.95 -48.78
CA ALA A 206 -4.93 15.02 -47.89
C ALA A 206 -6.28 14.54 -48.44
N ASP A 207 -7.00 15.41 -49.16
CA ASP A 207 -8.29 15.09 -49.78
C ASP A 207 -8.17 14.03 -50.89
N GLU A 208 -7.01 13.93 -51.56
CA GLU A 208 -6.74 12.90 -52.56
C GLU A 208 -6.34 11.56 -51.93
N VAL A 209 -5.52 11.62 -50.87
CA VAL A 209 -5.08 10.43 -50.15
C VAL A 209 -6.28 9.74 -49.48
N TRP A 210 -7.11 10.51 -48.76
CA TRP A 210 -8.31 10.02 -48.07
C TRP A 210 -9.57 10.80 -48.51
N PRO A 211 -10.22 10.39 -49.60
CA PRO A 211 -11.42 11.06 -50.09
C PRO A 211 -12.59 10.91 -49.11
N ASN A 212 -13.39 11.97 -48.97
CA ASN A 212 -14.56 12.07 -48.07
C ASN A 212 -14.26 11.92 -46.58
N MET A 213 -12.99 11.87 -46.17
CA MET A 213 -12.62 11.73 -44.76
C MET A 213 -13.14 12.88 -43.87
N PRO A 214 -13.12 14.17 -44.31
CA PRO A 214 -13.65 15.26 -43.50
C PRO A 214 -15.12 15.07 -43.11
N ASP A 215 -15.95 14.63 -44.06
CA ASP A 215 -17.38 14.41 -43.85
C ASP A 215 -17.63 13.24 -42.89
N VAL A 216 -16.86 12.15 -43.03
CA VAL A 216 -16.93 10.98 -42.14
C VAL A 216 -16.52 11.35 -40.72
N LEU A 217 -15.44 12.12 -40.56
CA LEU A 217 -14.97 12.59 -39.25
C LEU A 217 -15.97 13.53 -38.58
N GLN A 218 -16.56 14.45 -39.36
CA GLN A 218 -17.61 15.34 -38.87
C GLN A 218 -18.86 14.55 -38.44
N ALA A 219 -19.31 13.59 -39.25
CA ALA A 219 -20.42 12.72 -38.90
C ALA A 219 -20.15 11.91 -37.63
N ALA A 220 -18.92 11.39 -37.48
CA ALA A 220 -18.50 10.68 -36.28
C ALA A 220 -18.50 11.60 -35.04
N GLU A 221 -17.98 12.83 -35.14
CA GLU A 221 -18.00 13.80 -34.04
C GLU A 221 -19.44 14.09 -33.58
N VAL A 222 -20.36 14.29 -34.52
CA VAL A 222 -21.78 14.53 -34.21
C VAL A 222 -22.42 13.29 -33.58
N PHE A 223 -22.17 12.11 -34.15
CA PHE A 223 -22.70 10.84 -33.65
C PHE A 223 -22.27 10.58 -32.20
N PHE A 224 -20.97 10.67 -31.90
CA PHE A 224 -20.47 10.50 -30.54
C PHE A 224 -21.00 11.59 -29.60
N GLY A 225 -21.06 12.84 -30.05
CA GLY A 225 -21.62 13.95 -29.27
C GLY A 225 -23.07 13.71 -28.83
N ILE A 226 -23.91 13.20 -29.73
CA ILE A 226 -25.30 12.83 -29.43
C ILE A 226 -25.37 11.71 -28.38
N LEU A 227 -24.55 10.66 -28.53
CA LEU A 227 -24.51 9.56 -27.56
C LEU A 227 -24.08 10.02 -26.17
N PHE A 228 -23.08 10.91 -26.05
CA PHE A 228 -22.68 11.46 -24.76
C PHE A 228 -23.71 12.43 -24.16
N CYS A 229 -24.45 13.14 -25.00
CA CYS A 229 -25.59 13.93 -24.54
C CYS A 229 -26.67 13.02 -23.92
N LEU A 230 -26.97 11.90 -24.58
CA LEU A 230 -27.88 10.88 -24.06
C LEU A 230 -27.38 10.30 -22.72
N GLU A 231 -26.08 10.02 -22.59
CA GLU A 231 -25.47 9.57 -21.33
C GLU A 231 -25.78 10.53 -20.18
N VAL A 232 -25.50 11.82 -20.38
CA VAL A 232 -25.68 12.86 -19.37
C VAL A 232 -27.16 13.01 -19.00
N VAL A 233 -28.06 13.02 -19.98
CA VAL A 233 -29.51 13.11 -19.75
C VAL A 233 -30.01 11.91 -18.95
N LEU A 234 -29.61 10.69 -19.32
CA LEU A 234 -29.98 9.47 -18.58
C LEU A 234 -29.44 9.52 -17.14
N LYS A 235 -28.18 9.92 -16.94
CA LYS A 235 -27.57 10.08 -15.62
C LYS A 235 -28.31 11.11 -14.76
N ILE A 236 -28.71 12.25 -15.31
CA ILE A 236 -29.49 13.27 -14.59
C ILE A 236 -30.86 12.70 -14.16
N ILE A 237 -31.56 12.00 -15.04
CA ILE A 237 -32.90 11.42 -14.76
C ILE A 237 -32.81 10.33 -13.67
N GLY A 238 -31.82 9.45 -13.75
CA GLY A 238 -31.71 8.33 -12.81
C GLY A 238 -31.07 8.67 -11.47
N LEU A 239 -30.00 9.48 -11.45
CA LEU A 239 -29.26 9.81 -10.23
C LEU A 239 -29.85 11.02 -9.47
N ARG A 240 -30.60 11.90 -10.15
CA ARG A 240 -31.26 13.08 -9.58
C ARG A 240 -30.31 13.93 -8.72
N LYS A 241 -30.59 14.08 -7.41
CA LYS A 241 -29.76 14.87 -6.48
C LYS A 241 -28.33 14.31 -6.34
N THR A 242 -28.17 13.00 -6.47
CA THR A 242 -26.86 12.34 -6.36
C THR A 242 -25.96 12.68 -7.53
N TYR A 243 -26.52 13.05 -8.70
CA TYR A 243 -25.74 13.47 -9.88
C TYR A 243 -24.85 14.68 -9.56
N PHE A 244 -25.42 15.68 -8.88
CA PHE A 244 -24.75 16.97 -8.62
C PHE A 244 -23.69 16.92 -7.52
N ASN A 245 -23.62 15.82 -6.76
CA ASN A 245 -22.59 15.63 -5.72
C ASN A 245 -21.29 15.04 -6.27
N ASP A 246 -21.29 14.51 -7.49
CA ASP A 246 -20.11 13.89 -8.10
C ASP A 246 -19.39 14.88 -9.03
N PRO A 247 -18.13 15.27 -8.74
CA PRO A 247 -17.34 16.17 -9.58
C PRO A 247 -17.18 15.66 -11.02
N TRP A 248 -17.18 14.34 -11.19
CA TRP A 248 -17.06 13.73 -12.49
C TRP A 248 -18.30 13.95 -13.34
N ASN A 249 -19.48 13.83 -12.77
CA ASN A 249 -20.72 14.12 -13.49
C ASN A 249 -20.77 15.58 -13.95
N TRP A 250 -20.29 16.52 -13.11
CA TRP A 250 -20.13 17.93 -13.50
C TRP A 250 -19.18 18.14 -14.67
N PHE A 251 -18.04 17.43 -14.69
CA PHE A 251 -17.09 17.50 -15.80
C PHE A 251 -17.71 16.99 -17.11
N ASP A 252 -18.49 15.90 -17.08
CA ASP A 252 -19.18 15.41 -18.28
C ASP A 252 -20.22 16.38 -18.80
N PHE A 253 -21.02 16.93 -17.88
CA PHE A 253 -22.00 17.96 -18.21
C PHE A 253 -21.33 19.14 -18.89
N PHE A 254 -20.21 19.64 -18.34
CA PHE A 254 -19.45 20.74 -18.93
C PHE A 254 -18.90 20.41 -20.32
N LEU A 255 -18.35 19.21 -20.51
CA LEU A 255 -17.84 18.78 -21.82
C LEU A 255 -18.95 18.65 -22.88
N VAL A 256 -20.13 18.12 -22.51
CA VAL A 256 -21.29 18.06 -23.40
C VAL A 256 -21.81 19.46 -23.70
N ALA A 257 -21.87 20.34 -22.69
CA ALA A 257 -22.28 21.74 -22.87
C ALA A 257 -21.34 22.50 -23.80
N MET A 258 -20.02 22.29 -23.69
CA MET A 258 -19.04 22.88 -24.62
C MET A 258 -19.18 22.34 -26.03
N TRP A 259 -19.43 21.03 -26.21
CA TRP A 259 -19.70 20.47 -27.55
C TRP A 259 -20.98 21.04 -28.15
N LEU A 260 -22.04 21.18 -27.34
CA LEU A 260 -23.31 21.74 -27.79
C LEU A 260 -23.16 23.23 -28.12
N ALA A 261 -22.39 23.97 -27.33
CA ALA A 261 -22.03 25.36 -27.62
C ALA A 261 -21.24 25.46 -28.93
N ASP A 262 -20.26 24.59 -29.17
CA ASP A 262 -19.49 24.54 -30.43
C ASP A 262 -20.39 24.26 -31.65
N MET A 263 -21.35 23.34 -31.51
CA MET A 263 -22.34 23.05 -32.55
C MET A 263 -23.25 24.25 -32.85
N VAL A 264 -23.58 25.06 -31.84
CA VAL A 264 -24.39 26.28 -31.98
C VAL A 264 -23.54 27.48 -32.44
N ILE A 265 -22.27 27.56 -32.06
CA ILE A 265 -21.35 28.63 -32.45
C ILE A 265 -20.77 28.40 -33.87
N ALA A 266 -20.98 27.21 -34.46
CA ALA A 266 -20.72 26.98 -35.88
C ALA A 266 -21.60 27.84 -36.82
N PHE A 267 -22.61 28.55 -36.31
CA PHE A 267 -23.25 29.70 -36.98
C PHE A 267 -22.28 30.90 -37.01
N PRO A 268 -22.23 31.72 -38.07
CA PRO A 268 -21.01 32.40 -38.53
C PRO A 268 -20.50 33.48 -37.57
N VAL A 269 -19.73 33.08 -36.55
CA VAL A 269 -19.02 33.99 -35.63
C VAL A 269 -17.52 33.73 -35.74
N ASN A 270 -16.87 34.49 -36.62
CA ASN A 270 -15.40 34.50 -36.73
C ASN A 270 -14.80 35.10 -35.45
N SER A 271 -14.24 34.26 -34.58
CA SER A 271 -13.46 34.73 -33.44
C SER A 271 -12.32 33.77 -33.12
N SER A 272 -11.16 34.33 -32.78
CA SER A 272 -9.98 33.66 -32.24
C SER A 272 -10.28 32.75 -31.03
N GLN A 273 -11.43 32.91 -30.38
CA GLN A 273 -11.97 32.07 -29.32
C GLN A 273 -12.32 30.64 -29.80
N LEU A 274 -12.58 30.44 -31.09
CA LEU A 274 -12.80 29.12 -31.69
C LEU A 274 -11.58 28.20 -31.59
N ARG A 275 -10.35 28.74 -31.48
CA ARG A 275 -9.13 27.93 -31.31
C ARG A 275 -9.08 27.26 -29.95
N LEU A 276 -9.50 27.96 -28.90
CA LEU A 276 -9.51 27.42 -27.54
C LEU A 276 -10.61 26.36 -27.39
N ILE A 277 -11.77 26.58 -28.00
CA ILE A 277 -12.88 25.60 -28.03
C ILE A 277 -12.46 24.34 -28.79
N ARG A 278 -11.74 24.47 -29.92
CA ARG A 278 -11.17 23.33 -30.65
C ARG A 278 -10.16 22.53 -29.80
N LEU A 279 -9.27 23.21 -29.09
CA LEU A 279 -8.33 22.55 -28.14
C LEU A 279 -9.08 21.89 -26.98
N ALA A 280 -10.16 22.50 -26.50
CA ALA A 280 -10.99 21.95 -25.44
C ALA A 280 -11.69 20.63 -25.83
N ARG A 281 -11.80 20.31 -27.13
CA ARG A 281 -12.27 18.99 -27.59
C ARG A 281 -11.36 17.85 -27.11
N LEU A 282 -10.05 18.11 -26.93
CA LEU A 282 -9.10 17.14 -26.39
C LEU A 282 -9.38 16.80 -24.91
N LEU A 283 -10.04 17.68 -24.16
CA LEU A 283 -10.44 17.40 -22.77
C LEU A 283 -11.43 16.23 -22.67
N ARG A 284 -12.11 15.87 -23.76
CA ARG A 284 -12.96 14.66 -23.83
C ARG A 284 -12.15 13.38 -23.59
N LEU A 285 -10.85 13.35 -23.90
CA LEU A 285 -9.95 12.23 -23.59
C LEU A 285 -9.80 12.00 -22.08
N VAL A 286 -9.99 13.02 -21.25
CA VAL A 286 -9.94 12.89 -19.78
C VAL A 286 -11.04 11.94 -19.29
N ARG A 287 -12.13 11.74 -20.06
CA ARG A 287 -13.16 10.74 -19.74
C ARG A 287 -12.59 9.31 -19.72
N LEU A 288 -11.52 9.03 -20.46
CA LEU A 288 -10.84 7.72 -20.43
C LEU A 288 -10.27 7.42 -19.04
N VAL A 289 -9.91 8.45 -18.26
CA VAL A 289 -9.48 8.29 -16.86
C VAL A 289 -10.59 7.70 -15.98
N ARG A 290 -11.87 7.94 -16.31
CA ARG A 290 -12.97 7.29 -15.58
C ARG A 290 -13.10 5.81 -15.90
N VAL A 291 -12.85 5.43 -17.14
CA VAL A 291 -12.81 4.02 -17.56
C VAL A 291 -11.75 3.28 -16.76
N VAL A 292 -10.58 3.89 -16.59
CA VAL A 292 -9.49 3.37 -15.75
C VAL A 292 -9.96 3.14 -14.30
N ARG A 293 -10.83 4.00 -13.76
CA ARG A 293 -11.44 3.83 -12.43
C ARG A 293 -12.55 2.78 -12.36
N GLY A 294 -13.04 2.26 -13.49
CA GLY A 294 -14.00 1.15 -13.51
C GLY A 294 -13.34 -0.22 -13.28
N PHE A 295 -12.02 -0.31 -13.46
CA PHE A 295 -11.28 -1.55 -13.27
C PHE A 295 -10.59 -1.57 -11.91
N ASP A 296 -11.03 -2.46 -11.01
CA ASP A 296 -10.48 -2.58 -9.65
C ASP A 296 -8.95 -2.68 -9.61
N SER A 297 -8.35 -3.45 -10.54
CA SER A 297 -6.89 -3.58 -10.65
C SER A 297 -6.19 -2.26 -11.03
N LEU A 298 -6.79 -1.47 -11.91
CA LEU A 298 -6.22 -0.19 -12.31
C LEU A 298 -6.45 0.88 -11.24
N ILE A 299 -7.59 0.87 -10.53
CA ILE A 299 -7.82 1.74 -9.37
C ILE A 299 -6.67 1.59 -8.38
N VAL A 300 -6.36 0.35 -8.02
CA VAL A 300 -5.25 -0.02 -7.15
C VAL A 300 -3.92 0.58 -7.63
N MET A 301 -3.60 0.37 -8.90
CA MET A 301 -2.35 0.92 -9.47
C MET A 301 -2.34 2.45 -9.46
N THR A 302 -3.47 3.09 -9.77
CA THR A 302 -3.57 4.56 -9.77
C THR A 302 -3.55 5.16 -8.37
N THR A 303 -4.12 4.50 -7.37
CA THR A 303 -4.05 4.91 -5.97
C THR A 303 -2.61 4.77 -5.47
N ALA A 304 -1.95 3.64 -5.76
CA ALA A 304 -0.54 3.44 -5.44
C ALA A 304 0.36 4.50 -6.08
N LEU A 305 0.07 4.89 -7.33
CA LEU A 305 0.78 5.96 -8.02
C LEU A 305 0.50 7.34 -7.41
N GLN A 306 -0.73 7.61 -6.97
CA GLN A 306 -1.10 8.88 -6.34
C GLN A 306 -0.41 9.07 -5.00
N GLU A 307 -0.35 8.02 -4.18
CA GLU A 307 0.34 8.05 -2.89
C GLU A 307 1.86 8.23 -3.08
N SER A 308 2.46 7.56 -4.07
CA SER A 308 3.89 7.73 -4.37
C SER A 308 4.25 9.03 -5.10
N ALA A 309 3.26 9.75 -5.66
CA ALA A 309 3.47 10.97 -6.43
C ALA A 309 4.10 12.10 -5.60
N ASN A 310 3.76 12.22 -4.31
CA ASN A 310 4.32 13.26 -3.45
C ASN A 310 5.84 13.06 -3.26
N GLY A 311 6.28 11.83 -2.99
CA GLY A 311 7.70 11.50 -2.89
C GLY A 311 8.43 11.74 -4.20
N LEU A 312 7.84 11.29 -5.32
CA LEU A 312 8.41 11.49 -6.66
C LEU A 312 8.54 12.98 -7.02
N PHE A 313 7.57 13.80 -6.63
CA PHE A 313 7.60 15.24 -6.89
C PHE A 313 8.82 15.90 -6.24
N TRP A 314 9.07 15.63 -4.95
CA TRP A 314 10.22 16.21 -4.25
C TRP A 314 11.56 15.73 -4.81
N VAL A 315 11.64 14.45 -5.18
CA VAL A 315 12.82 13.90 -5.85
C VAL A 315 13.05 14.57 -7.20
N ALA A 316 11.99 14.78 -7.99
CA ALA A 316 12.08 15.49 -9.27
C ALA A 316 12.51 16.96 -9.08
N VAL A 317 12.03 17.64 -8.03
CA VAL A 317 12.46 19.01 -7.69
C VAL A 317 13.96 19.05 -7.35
N ILE A 318 14.45 18.12 -6.53
CA ILE A 318 15.88 18.03 -6.19
C ILE A 318 16.72 17.78 -7.45
N MET A 319 16.28 16.86 -8.31
CA MET A 319 16.95 16.59 -9.59
C MET A 319 16.97 17.82 -10.49
N LEU A 320 15.84 18.54 -10.60
CA LEU A 320 15.74 19.76 -11.39
C LEU A 320 16.70 20.85 -10.90
N VAL A 321 16.83 21.01 -9.58
CA VAL A 321 17.78 21.97 -8.99
C VAL A 321 19.22 21.58 -9.33
N VAL A 322 19.56 20.29 -9.20
CA VAL A 322 20.90 19.80 -9.56
C VAL A 322 21.18 20.03 -11.05
N GLU A 323 20.26 19.66 -11.94
CA GLU A 323 20.39 19.88 -13.39
C GLU A 323 20.55 21.37 -13.74
N LEU A 324 19.80 22.25 -13.06
CA LEU A 324 19.90 23.69 -13.23
C LEU A 324 21.30 24.21 -12.88
N LEU A 325 21.91 23.71 -11.79
CA LEU A 325 23.27 24.08 -11.41
C LEU A 325 24.31 23.65 -12.46
N PHE A 326 24.21 22.40 -12.94
CA PHE A 326 25.11 21.90 -13.98
C PHE A 326 24.93 22.64 -15.32
N ALA A 327 23.68 22.93 -15.71
CA ALA A 327 23.37 23.68 -16.91
C ALA A 327 23.92 25.11 -16.86
N LEU A 328 23.77 25.80 -15.73
CA LEU A 328 24.36 27.13 -15.53
C LEU A 328 25.88 27.09 -15.57
N LEU A 329 26.50 26.11 -14.90
CA LEU A 329 27.96 25.96 -14.87
C LEU A 329 28.51 25.78 -16.28
N LEU A 330 27.96 24.83 -17.05
CA LEU A 330 28.42 24.60 -18.43
C LEU A 330 28.16 25.79 -19.34
N ASN A 331 26.98 26.41 -19.26
CA ASN A 331 26.68 27.61 -20.04
C ASN A 331 27.70 28.73 -19.76
N GLN A 332 27.99 29.02 -18.48
CA GLN A 332 28.94 30.07 -18.10
C GLN A 332 30.37 29.75 -18.53
N VAL A 333 30.84 28.51 -18.29
CA VAL A 333 32.18 28.08 -18.69
C VAL A 333 32.34 28.17 -20.20
N LEU A 334 31.37 27.66 -20.98
CA LEU A 334 31.46 27.63 -22.43
C LEU A 334 31.35 29.02 -23.06
N VAL A 335 30.47 29.89 -22.56
CA VAL A 335 30.40 31.30 -23.00
C VAL A 335 31.73 32.00 -22.74
N THR A 336 32.34 31.77 -21.57
CA THR A 336 33.66 32.34 -21.24
C THR A 336 34.75 31.82 -22.17
N MET A 337 34.79 30.50 -22.42
CA MET A 337 35.77 29.89 -23.31
C MET A 337 35.66 30.40 -24.75
N VAL A 338 34.44 30.50 -25.28
CA VAL A 338 34.18 31.04 -26.63
C VAL A 338 34.61 32.50 -26.74
N SER A 339 34.41 33.30 -25.69
CA SER A 339 34.83 34.71 -25.69
C SER A 339 36.36 34.90 -25.63
N GLN A 340 37.10 33.96 -25.05
CA GLN A 340 38.55 34.05 -24.81
C GLN A 340 39.39 33.33 -25.88
N THR A 341 38.84 32.30 -26.52
CA THR A 341 39.54 31.42 -27.46
C THR A 341 39.02 31.61 -28.89
N LYS A 342 39.91 31.57 -29.89
CA LYS A 342 39.50 31.67 -31.31
C LYS A 342 38.98 30.33 -31.82
N TYR A 343 37.67 30.13 -31.74
CA TYR A 343 36.98 29.01 -32.40
C TYR A 343 36.64 29.32 -33.86
N SER A 344 36.48 28.27 -34.67
CA SER A 344 35.89 28.40 -36.00
C SER A 344 34.40 28.74 -35.90
N LYS A 345 33.87 29.50 -36.86
CA LYS A 345 32.43 29.83 -36.94
C LYS A 345 31.52 28.59 -36.94
N GLN A 346 32.02 27.45 -37.40
CA GLN A 346 31.24 26.20 -37.41
C GLN A 346 31.19 25.56 -36.01
N GLU A 347 32.31 25.57 -35.28
CA GLU A 347 32.41 25.04 -33.91
C GLU A 347 31.57 25.87 -32.93
N GLU A 348 31.60 27.19 -33.08
CA GLU A 348 30.79 28.11 -32.26
C GLU A 348 29.30 27.89 -32.46
N LYS A 349 28.85 27.65 -33.71
CA LYS A 349 27.45 27.33 -34.02
C LYS A 349 27.00 26.04 -33.36
N VAL A 350 27.80 24.98 -33.43
CA VAL A 350 27.50 23.70 -32.79
C VAL A 350 27.42 23.90 -31.28
N LEU A 351 28.36 24.61 -30.67
CA LEU A 351 28.34 24.87 -29.22
C LEU A 351 27.13 25.73 -28.81
N PHE A 352 26.73 26.68 -29.64
CA PHE A 352 25.56 27.53 -29.42
C PHE A 352 24.23 26.75 -29.52
N GLU A 353 24.16 25.72 -30.35
CA GLU A 353 22.98 24.84 -30.47
C GLU A 353 22.69 24.13 -29.14
N TYR A 354 23.72 23.62 -28.47
CA TYR A 354 23.60 22.88 -27.22
C TYR A 354 23.63 23.76 -25.97
N PHE A 355 24.56 24.73 -25.89
CA PHE A 355 24.85 25.48 -24.67
C PHE A 355 24.79 27.00 -24.83
N GLY A 356 24.35 27.53 -25.97
CA GLY A 356 24.41 28.97 -26.25
C GLY A 356 23.51 29.84 -25.36
N THR A 357 22.38 29.30 -24.90
CA THR A 357 21.47 29.98 -23.97
C THR A 357 21.15 29.06 -22.81
N PHE A 358 20.77 29.62 -21.66
CA PHE A 358 20.42 28.82 -20.48
C PHE A 358 19.33 27.75 -20.76
N PRO A 359 18.19 28.03 -21.44
CA PRO A 359 17.20 27.00 -21.74
C PRO A 359 17.73 25.87 -22.63
N ARG A 360 18.64 26.19 -23.57
CA ARG A 360 19.32 25.17 -24.39
C ARG A 360 20.26 24.32 -23.55
N ALA A 361 21.05 24.94 -22.68
CA ALA A 361 21.95 24.22 -21.77
C ALA A 361 21.15 23.31 -20.81
N MET A 362 20.02 23.80 -20.28
CA MET A 362 19.12 23.01 -19.44
C MET A 362 18.57 21.78 -20.18
N LEU A 363 18.07 21.98 -21.40
CA LEU A 363 17.57 20.89 -22.23
C LEU A 363 18.67 19.89 -22.61
N THR A 364 19.88 20.37 -22.90
CA THR A 364 21.04 19.52 -23.16
C THR A 364 21.42 18.68 -21.93
N MET A 365 21.43 19.28 -20.73
CA MET A 365 21.69 18.53 -19.50
C MET A 365 20.61 17.50 -19.19
N PHE A 366 19.35 17.81 -19.49
CA PHE A 366 18.25 16.85 -19.40
C PHE A 366 18.43 15.68 -20.38
N GLN A 367 18.88 15.94 -21.61
CA GLN A 367 19.20 14.90 -22.60
C GLN A 367 20.34 13.99 -22.15
N VAL A 368 21.40 14.58 -21.56
CA VAL A 368 22.54 13.84 -21.01
C VAL A 368 22.10 12.93 -19.86
N THR A 369 21.23 13.44 -18.98
CA THR A 369 20.66 12.69 -17.85
C THR A 369 19.83 11.51 -18.33
N LEU A 370 18.89 11.73 -19.27
CA LEU A 370 17.98 10.70 -19.77
C LEU A 370 18.62 9.64 -20.67
N GLY A 371 19.69 9.95 -21.42
CA GLY A 371 20.43 8.91 -22.16
C GLY A 371 21.15 9.32 -23.43
N THR A 372 20.90 10.50 -24.00
CA THR A 372 21.52 10.96 -25.26
C THR A 372 22.82 11.72 -24.99
N TRP A 373 23.71 11.13 -24.19
CA TRP A 373 24.91 11.81 -23.68
C TRP A 373 26.11 11.72 -24.62
N VAL A 374 26.18 10.68 -25.47
CA VAL A 374 27.34 10.42 -26.35
C VAL A 374 27.61 11.54 -27.36
N PRO A 375 26.61 12.09 -28.09
CA PRO A 375 26.86 13.19 -29.03
C PRO A 375 27.38 14.44 -28.31
N VAL A 376 26.81 14.79 -27.16
CA VAL A 376 27.21 15.94 -26.35
C VAL A 376 28.64 15.79 -25.83
N ALA A 377 28.98 14.60 -25.31
CA ALA A 377 30.31 14.25 -24.84
C ALA A 377 31.37 14.35 -25.95
N ARG A 378 31.05 13.84 -27.15
CA ARG A 378 31.95 13.93 -28.32
C ARG A 378 32.16 15.36 -28.79
N ILE A 379 31.10 16.16 -28.88
CA ILE A 379 31.20 17.58 -29.24
C ILE A 379 32.09 18.33 -28.25
N LEU A 380 31.89 18.10 -26.94
CA LEU A 380 32.73 18.72 -25.92
C LEU A 380 34.19 18.25 -25.99
N GLN A 381 34.43 16.98 -26.33
CA GLN A 381 35.78 16.44 -26.51
C GLN A 381 36.49 17.05 -27.72
N GLU A 382 35.82 17.09 -28.87
CA GLU A 382 36.40 17.49 -30.15
C GLU A 382 36.57 19.01 -30.27
N VAL A 383 35.62 19.79 -29.74
CA VAL A 383 35.63 21.26 -29.84
C VAL A 383 36.34 21.92 -28.67
N VAL A 384 35.99 21.52 -27.43
CA VAL A 384 36.47 22.23 -26.22
C VAL A 384 37.69 21.56 -25.62
N GLY A 385 37.74 20.23 -25.66
CA GLY A 385 38.87 19.42 -25.28
C GLY A 385 38.52 18.31 -24.30
N PRO A 386 39.50 17.41 -24.00
CA PRO A 386 39.26 16.20 -23.22
C PRO A 386 38.74 16.44 -21.80
N VAL A 387 39.12 17.57 -21.17
CA VAL A 387 38.73 17.88 -19.79
C VAL A 387 37.22 18.09 -19.65
N MET A 388 36.57 18.73 -20.63
CA MET A 388 35.11 18.91 -20.63
C MET A 388 34.36 17.62 -20.89
N ASN A 389 34.95 16.71 -21.67
CA ASN A 389 34.41 15.37 -21.82
C ASN A 389 34.44 14.59 -20.50
N THR A 390 35.54 14.66 -19.74
CA THR A 390 35.64 14.03 -18.41
C THR A 390 34.55 14.53 -17.47
N PHE A 391 34.23 15.82 -17.49
CA PHE A 391 33.12 16.39 -16.71
C PHE A 391 31.76 15.77 -17.10
N THR A 392 31.49 15.63 -18.40
CA THR A 392 30.24 15.05 -18.91
C THR A 392 30.10 13.58 -18.57
N ILE A 393 31.20 12.82 -18.67
CA ILE A 393 31.26 11.40 -18.28
C ILE A 393 31.04 11.27 -16.77
N LEU A 394 31.70 12.10 -15.95
CA LEU A 394 31.54 12.08 -14.51
C LEU A 394 30.09 12.38 -14.10
N HIS A 395 29.48 13.41 -14.70
CA HIS A 395 28.07 13.72 -14.49
C HIS A 395 27.16 12.54 -14.88
N LYS A 396 27.44 11.85 -16.00
CA LYS A 396 26.64 10.69 -16.41
C LYS A 396 26.75 9.52 -15.42
N VAL A 397 27.94 9.27 -14.89
CA VAL A 397 28.16 8.21 -13.89
C VAL A 397 27.47 8.53 -12.57
N THR A 398 27.59 9.77 -12.08
CA THR A 398 27.01 10.16 -10.79
C THR A 398 25.50 10.37 -10.89
N ILE A 399 25.02 11.29 -11.74
CA ILE A 399 23.61 11.63 -11.82
C ILE A 399 22.84 10.58 -12.62
N GLY A 400 23.36 10.21 -13.80
CA GLY A 400 22.64 9.35 -14.74
C GLY A 400 22.55 7.88 -14.32
N PHE A 401 23.57 7.31 -13.68
CA PHE A 401 23.53 5.91 -13.22
C PHE A 401 23.21 5.81 -11.72
N ALA A 402 23.92 6.54 -10.85
CA ALA A 402 23.72 6.41 -9.42
C ALA A 402 22.42 7.09 -8.95
N CYS A 403 22.22 8.38 -9.22
CA CYS A 403 21.03 9.09 -8.73
C CYS A 403 19.73 8.56 -9.34
N ILE A 404 19.62 8.42 -10.68
CA ILE A 404 18.42 7.84 -11.31
C ILE A 404 18.15 6.41 -10.83
N GLY A 405 19.19 5.60 -10.65
CA GLY A 405 19.05 4.24 -10.12
C GLY A 405 18.48 4.21 -8.71
N VAL A 406 18.98 5.07 -7.82
CA VAL A 406 18.46 5.22 -6.45
C VAL A 406 17.01 5.71 -6.47
N ILE A 407 16.68 6.70 -7.31
CA ILE A 407 15.33 7.24 -7.44
C ILE A 407 14.35 6.15 -7.88
N ASN A 408 14.70 5.37 -8.91
CA ASN A 408 13.88 4.24 -9.37
C ASN A 408 13.70 3.19 -8.26
N GLY A 409 14.74 2.93 -7.46
CA GLY A 409 14.69 2.02 -6.31
C GLY A 409 13.75 2.51 -5.20
N VAL A 410 13.89 3.78 -4.78
CA VAL A 410 13.03 4.40 -3.77
C VAL A 410 11.58 4.44 -4.24
N PHE A 411 11.34 4.83 -5.49
CA PHE A 411 10.01 4.86 -6.08
C PHE A 411 9.36 3.46 -6.13
N MET A 412 10.14 2.43 -6.52
CA MET A 412 9.68 1.04 -6.52
C MET A 412 9.31 0.58 -5.10
N GLN A 413 10.16 0.89 -4.11
CA GLN A 413 9.91 0.52 -2.72
C GLN A 413 8.65 1.19 -2.16
N GLU A 414 8.45 2.48 -2.44
CA GLU A 414 7.25 3.21 -2.00
C GLU A 414 5.99 2.65 -2.67
N THR A 415 6.05 2.39 -3.98
CA THR A 415 4.93 1.79 -4.73
C THR A 415 4.56 0.41 -4.20
N LEU A 416 5.55 -0.45 -3.90
CA LEU A 416 5.34 -1.77 -3.33
C LEU A 416 4.77 -1.69 -1.90
N ARG A 417 5.25 -0.73 -1.10
CA ARG A 417 4.73 -0.48 0.24
C ARG A 417 3.24 -0.15 0.19
N VAL A 418 2.84 0.79 -0.67
CA VAL A 418 1.43 1.17 -0.81
C VAL A 418 0.59 0.00 -1.32
N ALA A 419 1.08 -0.76 -2.30
CA ALA A 419 0.39 -1.94 -2.81
C ALA A 419 0.20 -3.05 -1.76
N GLN A 420 1.11 -3.15 -0.78
CA GLN A 420 1.00 -4.11 0.33
C GLN A 420 0.16 -3.59 1.50
N SER A 421 0.14 -2.29 1.75
CA SER A 421 -0.57 -1.67 2.88
C SER A 421 -2.01 -1.25 2.58
N ASP A 422 -2.43 -1.28 1.32
CA ASP A 422 -3.79 -0.90 0.97
C ASP A 422 -4.78 -1.99 1.41
N ASP A 423 -5.39 -1.74 2.57
CA ASP A 423 -6.36 -2.62 3.24
C ASP A 423 -7.49 -3.07 2.30
N VAL A 424 -7.87 -2.24 1.32
CA VAL A 424 -8.92 -2.57 0.35
C VAL A 424 -8.46 -3.69 -0.59
N ILE A 425 -7.20 -3.68 -1.00
CA ILE A 425 -6.60 -4.72 -1.84
C ILE A 425 -6.52 -6.01 -1.04
N MET A 426 -5.97 -5.92 0.18
CA MET A 426 -5.84 -7.07 1.05
C MET A 426 -7.21 -7.72 1.32
N MET A 427 -8.23 -6.91 1.65
CA MET A 427 -9.59 -7.41 1.88
C MET A 427 -10.21 -8.04 0.62
N ARG A 428 -9.98 -7.47 -0.55
CA ARG A 428 -10.47 -8.02 -1.83
C ARG A 428 -9.78 -9.33 -2.19
N ASP A 429 -8.47 -9.42 -1.99
CA ASP A 429 -7.69 -10.63 -2.24
C ASP A 429 -8.05 -11.75 -1.26
N VAL A 430 -8.33 -11.42 0.00
CA VAL A 430 -8.88 -12.37 0.98
C VAL A 430 -10.26 -12.84 0.53
N ALA A 431 -11.20 -11.93 0.29
CA ALA A 431 -12.57 -12.28 -0.10
C ALA A 431 -12.64 -13.08 -1.41
N ARG A 432 -11.78 -12.75 -2.39
CA ARG A 432 -11.69 -13.50 -3.65
C ARG A 432 -11.16 -14.91 -3.43
N ARG A 433 -10.14 -15.08 -2.59
CA ARG A 433 -9.62 -16.40 -2.21
C ARG A 433 -10.67 -17.22 -1.48
N ASP A 434 -11.41 -16.62 -0.55
CA ASP A 434 -12.47 -17.27 0.19
C ASP A 434 -13.61 -17.74 -0.74
N ARG A 435 -14.00 -16.90 -1.71
CA ARG A 435 -15.00 -17.28 -2.73
C ARG A 435 -14.52 -18.42 -3.62
N LEU A 436 -13.30 -18.32 -4.17
CA LEU A 436 -12.73 -19.37 -5.01
C LEU A 436 -12.58 -20.69 -4.24
N HIS A 437 -12.23 -20.62 -2.96
CA HIS A 437 -12.20 -21.78 -2.06
C HIS A 437 -13.59 -22.39 -1.90
N ALA A 438 -14.59 -21.56 -1.58
CA ALA A 438 -15.97 -22.02 -1.46
C ALA A 438 -16.49 -22.66 -2.77
N ASP A 439 -16.22 -22.05 -3.93
CA ASP A 439 -16.64 -22.56 -5.25
C ASP A 439 -15.99 -23.93 -5.55
N LYS A 440 -14.70 -24.10 -5.23
CA LYS A 440 -13.99 -25.38 -5.39
C LYS A 440 -14.54 -26.46 -4.46
N MET A 441 -14.78 -26.12 -3.20
CA MET A 441 -15.33 -27.06 -2.21
C MET A 441 -16.76 -27.44 -2.56
N LYS A 442 -17.56 -26.51 -3.07
CA LYS A 442 -18.90 -26.78 -3.60
C LYS A 442 -18.86 -27.71 -4.81
N ALA A 443 -17.99 -27.45 -5.78
CA ALA A 443 -17.83 -28.34 -6.92
C ALA A 443 -17.39 -29.76 -6.51
N PHE A 444 -16.50 -29.89 -5.52
CA PHE A 444 -16.15 -31.18 -4.94
C PHE A 444 -17.33 -31.83 -4.21
N PHE A 445 -18.08 -31.05 -3.42
CA PHE A 445 -19.27 -31.52 -2.70
C PHE A 445 -20.32 -32.08 -3.66
N ASP A 446 -20.60 -31.37 -4.75
CA ASP A 446 -21.55 -31.80 -5.78
C ASP A 446 -21.10 -33.10 -6.48
N LEU A 447 -19.79 -33.31 -6.66
CA LEU A 447 -19.24 -34.56 -7.21
C LEU A 447 -19.30 -35.72 -6.21
N ALA A 448 -19.09 -35.44 -4.93
CA ALA A 448 -19.17 -36.42 -3.86
C ALA A 448 -20.62 -36.81 -3.56
N ASP A 449 -21.55 -35.84 -3.62
CA ASP A 449 -22.97 -36.02 -3.31
C ASP A 449 -23.83 -36.45 -4.50
N GLN A 450 -23.56 -37.63 -5.05
CA GLN A 450 -24.39 -38.23 -6.11
C GLN A 450 -25.82 -38.59 -5.66
N SER A 451 -26.08 -38.58 -4.35
CA SER A 451 -27.35 -38.98 -3.73
C SER A 451 -28.33 -37.81 -3.62
N GLY A 452 -27.84 -36.57 -3.63
CA GLY A 452 -28.65 -35.37 -3.44
C GLY A 452 -29.13 -35.17 -2.00
N ASP A 453 -28.47 -35.82 -1.04
CA ASP A 453 -28.86 -35.79 0.38
C ASP A 453 -28.38 -34.52 1.08
N THR A 454 -27.64 -33.64 0.38
CA THR A 454 -27.03 -32.40 0.89
C THR A 454 -26.07 -32.61 2.07
N MET A 455 -25.62 -33.85 2.26
CA MET A 455 -24.81 -34.33 3.38
C MET A 455 -23.85 -35.41 2.88
N ILE A 456 -22.61 -35.41 3.38
CA ILE A 456 -21.62 -36.46 3.12
C ILE A 456 -21.44 -37.32 4.37
N SER A 457 -21.86 -38.58 4.32
CA SER A 457 -21.63 -39.53 5.41
C SER A 457 -20.18 -40.02 5.47
N ARG A 458 -19.72 -40.43 6.66
CA ARG A 458 -18.36 -40.96 6.86
C ARG A 458 -17.97 -42.08 5.88
N LYS A 459 -18.92 -42.97 5.56
CA LYS A 459 -18.68 -44.06 4.59
C LYS A 459 -18.45 -43.52 3.18
N LYS A 460 -19.30 -42.59 2.73
CA LYS A 460 -19.20 -41.96 1.40
C LYS A 460 -17.92 -41.14 1.28
N TRP A 461 -17.50 -40.46 2.35
CA TRP A 461 -16.22 -39.77 2.42
C TRP A 461 -15.03 -40.73 2.20
N LYS A 462 -15.01 -41.89 2.86
CA LYS A 462 -13.97 -42.92 2.63
C LYS A 462 -13.92 -43.38 1.19
N ASP A 463 -15.09 -43.63 0.58
CA ASP A 463 -15.19 -44.09 -0.80
C ASP A 463 -14.66 -43.03 -1.78
N VAL A 464 -15.01 -41.76 -1.57
CA VAL A 464 -14.54 -40.63 -2.38
C VAL A 464 -13.03 -40.40 -2.20
N MET A 465 -12.52 -40.58 -0.98
CA MET A 465 -11.10 -40.48 -0.66
C MET A 465 -10.27 -41.69 -1.08
N ALA A 466 -10.90 -42.83 -1.38
CA ALA A 466 -10.19 -43.99 -1.93
C ALA A 466 -9.68 -43.72 -3.36
N SER A 467 -10.33 -42.81 -4.09
CA SER A 467 -9.90 -42.40 -5.43
C SER A 467 -8.53 -41.69 -5.39
N PRO A 468 -7.54 -42.16 -6.16
CA PRO A 468 -6.23 -41.51 -6.26
C PRO A 468 -6.31 -40.06 -6.73
N SER A 469 -7.26 -39.75 -7.62
CA SER A 469 -7.48 -38.41 -8.16
C SER A 469 -7.95 -37.43 -7.08
N THR A 470 -8.79 -37.87 -6.15
CA THR A 470 -9.25 -37.05 -5.02
C THR A 470 -8.11 -36.73 -4.06
N LYS A 471 -7.29 -37.73 -3.71
CA LYS A 471 -6.12 -37.53 -2.84
C LYS A 471 -5.12 -36.54 -3.46
N GLN A 472 -4.87 -36.65 -4.77
CA GLN A 472 -4.00 -35.72 -5.49
C GLN A 472 -4.60 -34.31 -5.53
N TRP A 473 -5.91 -34.18 -5.70
CA TRP A 473 -6.57 -32.88 -5.70
C TRP A 473 -6.47 -32.17 -4.33
N PHE A 474 -6.71 -32.89 -3.23
CA PHE A 474 -6.52 -32.35 -1.88
C PHE A 474 -5.05 -32.02 -1.59
N ALA A 475 -4.12 -32.86 -2.03
CA ALA A 475 -2.68 -32.57 -1.93
C ALA A 475 -2.30 -31.30 -2.70
N ALA A 476 -2.88 -31.07 -3.88
CA ALA A 476 -2.71 -29.84 -4.65
C ALA A 476 -3.38 -28.63 -4.00
N GLN A 477 -4.43 -28.83 -3.19
CA GLN A 477 -4.97 -27.81 -2.29
C GLN A 477 -4.15 -27.68 -0.99
N GLY A 478 -2.97 -28.30 -0.87
CA GLY A 478 -2.11 -28.17 0.31
C GLY A 478 -2.49 -29.05 1.51
N LEU A 479 -3.45 -29.97 1.35
CA LEU A 479 -3.91 -30.88 2.39
C LEU A 479 -3.50 -32.32 2.05
N SER A 480 -2.46 -32.84 2.70
CA SER A 480 -2.01 -34.23 2.53
C SER A 480 -2.79 -35.15 3.47
N ILE A 481 -3.82 -35.81 2.94
CA ILE A 481 -4.68 -36.72 3.70
C ILE A 481 -3.99 -38.09 3.80
N ARG A 482 -3.45 -38.41 4.99
CA ARG A 482 -2.92 -39.74 5.31
C ARG A 482 -4.03 -40.67 5.78
N ASP A 483 -4.82 -40.22 6.74
CA ASP A 483 -5.97 -40.93 7.27
C ASP A 483 -7.29 -40.18 6.95
N PRO A 484 -8.15 -40.72 6.07
CA PRO A 484 -9.45 -40.12 5.79
C PRO A 484 -10.37 -40.02 7.02
N ASP A 485 -10.26 -40.93 8.00
CA ASP A 485 -11.12 -40.94 9.18
C ASP A 485 -10.79 -39.83 10.16
N GLU A 486 -9.51 -39.58 10.39
CA GLU A 486 -9.06 -38.48 11.25
C GLU A 486 -9.47 -37.13 10.63
N VAL A 487 -9.25 -36.96 9.34
CA VAL A 487 -9.63 -35.72 8.64
C VAL A 487 -11.15 -35.52 8.67
N PHE A 488 -11.95 -36.56 8.49
CA PHE A 488 -13.42 -36.45 8.63
C PHE A 488 -13.80 -35.97 10.04
N THR A 489 -13.15 -36.51 11.07
CA THR A 489 -13.42 -36.14 12.46
C THR A 489 -13.02 -34.68 12.77
N LEU A 490 -12.03 -34.15 12.07
CA LEU A 490 -11.62 -32.75 12.18
C LEU A 490 -12.53 -31.79 11.39
N LEU A 491 -13.19 -32.28 10.34
CA LEU A 491 -14.13 -31.51 9.52
C LEU A 491 -15.55 -31.51 10.11
N ASP A 492 -15.96 -32.62 10.72
CA ASP A 492 -17.23 -32.81 11.42
C ASP A 492 -17.22 -32.06 12.77
N ALA A 493 -17.60 -30.77 12.73
CA ALA A 493 -17.53 -29.89 13.88
C ALA A 493 -18.63 -30.16 14.91
N ASP A 494 -19.81 -30.59 14.45
CA ASP A 494 -20.96 -30.88 15.29
C ASP A 494 -21.02 -32.34 15.79
N ARG A 495 -20.13 -33.21 15.28
CA ARG A 495 -20.07 -34.65 15.56
C ARG A 495 -21.35 -35.39 15.17
N SER A 496 -22.03 -34.92 14.12
CA SER A 496 -23.25 -35.55 13.60
C SER A 496 -23.00 -36.82 12.79
N GLU A 497 -21.73 -37.20 12.57
CA GLU A 497 -21.29 -38.27 11.66
C GLU A 497 -21.64 -38.03 10.17
N THR A 498 -22.13 -36.83 9.88
CA THR A 498 -22.44 -36.32 8.54
C THR A 498 -21.79 -34.97 8.36
N MET A 499 -21.31 -34.66 7.16
CA MET A 499 -20.65 -33.39 6.88
C MET A 499 -21.49 -32.57 5.92
N THR A 500 -21.85 -31.37 6.34
CA THR A 500 -22.52 -30.37 5.51
C THR A 500 -21.53 -29.65 4.59
N ILE A 501 -22.04 -28.95 3.58
CA ILE A 501 -21.20 -28.14 2.67
C ILE A 501 -20.47 -27.01 3.42
N ASP A 502 -21.12 -26.39 4.40
CA ASP A 502 -20.54 -25.30 5.17
C ASP A 502 -19.41 -25.80 6.08
N GLU A 503 -19.58 -26.97 6.69
CA GLU A 503 -18.54 -27.63 7.49
C GLU A 503 -17.35 -28.05 6.64
N LEU A 504 -17.58 -28.54 5.41
CA LEU A 504 -16.49 -28.84 4.49
C LEU A 504 -15.72 -27.56 4.11
N ILE A 505 -16.42 -26.48 3.74
CA ILE A 505 -15.80 -25.21 3.34
C ILE A 505 -14.94 -24.66 4.48
N VAL A 506 -15.53 -24.54 5.68
CA VAL A 506 -14.89 -23.95 6.86
C VAL A 506 -13.81 -24.87 7.41
N GLY A 507 -14.06 -26.17 7.48
CA GLY A 507 -13.14 -27.16 8.00
C GLY A 507 -11.87 -27.27 7.15
N VAL A 508 -12.00 -27.36 5.82
CA VAL A 508 -10.83 -27.39 4.93
C VAL A 508 -10.07 -26.06 4.97
N ALA A 509 -10.76 -24.92 5.10
CA ALA A 509 -10.11 -23.62 5.24
C ALA A 509 -9.26 -23.52 6.52
N LYS A 510 -9.68 -24.15 7.62
CA LYS A 510 -8.95 -24.18 8.89
C LYS A 510 -7.77 -25.14 8.90
N LEU A 511 -7.91 -26.28 8.22
CA LEU A 511 -6.85 -27.28 8.14
C LEU A 511 -5.79 -26.95 7.07
N HIS A 512 -6.06 -25.95 6.24
CA HIS A 512 -5.19 -25.55 5.14
C HIS A 512 -4.08 -24.59 5.58
N GLY A 513 -2.84 -24.95 5.25
CA GLY A 513 -1.66 -24.10 5.35
C GLY A 513 -0.92 -24.20 6.70
N PRO A 514 0.18 -23.45 6.86
CA PRO A 514 0.91 -23.42 8.11
C PRO A 514 0.09 -22.72 9.21
N ALA A 515 0.22 -23.19 10.46
CA ALA A 515 -0.41 -22.57 11.61
C ALA A 515 -0.03 -21.08 11.71
N ARG A 516 -1.02 -20.19 11.82
CA ARG A 516 -0.77 -18.75 11.95
C ARG A 516 -0.38 -18.42 13.39
N SER A 517 0.25 -17.26 13.59
CA SER A 517 0.58 -16.76 14.92
C SER A 517 -0.64 -16.68 15.86
N LEU A 518 -1.82 -16.38 15.31
CA LEU A 518 -3.08 -16.39 16.06
C LEU A 518 -3.49 -17.80 16.51
N ASP A 519 -3.35 -18.81 15.65
CA ASP A 519 -3.70 -20.20 15.97
C ASP A 519 -2.79 -20.74 17.07
N LEU A 520 -1.50 -20.41 17.01
CA LEU A 520 -0.52 -20.74 18.05
C LEU A 520 -0.84 -20.05 19.39
N ALA A 521 -1.28 -18.79 19.35
CA ALA A 521 -1.71 -18.08 20.56
C ALA A 521 -2.97 -18.70 21.18
N ILE A 522 -3.95 -19.09 20.35
CA ILE A 522 -5.15 -19.81 20.81
C ILE A 522 -4.77 -21.16 21.44
N LEU A 523 -3.85 -21.89 20.81
CA LEU A 523 -3.34 -23.16 21.34
C LEU A 523 -2.64 -22.97 22.69
N ALA A 524 -1.75 -21.98 22.80
CA ALA A 524 -1.06 -21.67 24.05
C ALA A 524 -2.05 -21.33 25.19
N GLU A 525 -3.09 -20.55 24.90
CA GLU A 525 -4.13 -20.24 25.89
C GLU A 525 -4.97 -21.48 26.26
N SER A 526 -5.27 -22.35 25.29
CA SER A 526 -5.97 -23.62 25.55
C SER A 526 -5.14 -24.55 26.43
N GLN A 527 -3.82 -24.62 26.22
CA GLN A 527 -2.89 -25.40 27.02
C GLN A 527 -2.81 -24.84 28.44
N ARG A 528 -2.76 -23.51 28.61
CA ARG A 528 -2.80 -22.86 29.92
C ARG A 528 -4.08 -23.19 30.68
N LYS A 529 -5.24 -23.17 30.00
CA LYS A 529 -6.52 -23.57 30.61
C LYS A 529 -6.52 -25.04 31.03
N LEU A 530 -6.00 -25.94 30.21
CA LEU A 530 -5.89 -27.36 30.55
C LEU A 530 -4.98 -27.59 31.77
N GLN A 531 -3.86 -26.87 31.86
CA GLN A 531 -2.98 -26.95 33.03
C GLN A 531 -3.72 -26.54 34.31
N LEU A 532 -4.45 -25.43 34.30
CA LEU A 532 -5.24 -24.99 35.46
C LEU A 532 -6.31 -26.01 35.88
N ILE A 533 -7.04 -26.57 34.91
CA ILE A 533 -8.05 -27.61 35.19
C ILE A 533 -7.38 -28.85 35.80
N THR A 534 -6.21 -29.23 35.29
CA THR A 534 -5.47 -30.40 35.77
C THR A 534 -4.98 -30.16 37.19
N GLU A 535 -4.43 -28.98 37.50
CA GLU A 535 -4.02 -28.59 38.85
C GLU A 535 -5.21 -28.59 39.83
N GLU A 536 -6.38 -28.11 39.40
CA GLU A 536 -7.60 -28.14 40.22
C GLU A 536 -8.05 -29.59 40.50
N LEU A 537 -8.06 -30.45 39.48
CA LEU A 537 -8.43 -31.86 39.62
C LEU A 537 -7.46 -32.63 40.53
N VAL A 538 -6.15 -32.40 40.37
CA VAL A 538 -5.12 -32.98 41.24
C VAL A 538 -5.29 -32.49 42.68
N GLY A 539 -5.59 -31.20 42.88
CA GLY A 539 -5.89 -30.64 44.21
C GLY A 539 -7.11 -31.29 44.86
N ARG A 540 -8.18 -31.53 44.10
CA ARG A 540 -9.40 -32.20 44.60
C ARG A 540 -9.15 -33.68 44.93
N LEU A 541 -8.48 -34.42 44.06
CA LEU A 541 -8.13 -35.82 44.29
C LEU A 541 -7.18 -35.99 45.49
N GLY A 542 -6.18 -35.12 45.63
CA GLY A 542 -5.28 -35.11 46.80
C GLY A 542 -5.99 -34.81 48.12
N SER A 543 -7.09 -34.04 48.09
CA SER A 543 -7.92 -33.78 49.27
C SER A 543 -8.85 -34.95 49.64
N GLU A 544 -9.31 -35.73 48.65
CA GLU A 544 -10.13 -36.92 48.87
C GLU A 544 -9.30 -38.09 49.40
N ASP A 545 -8.06 -38.27 48.95
CA ASP A 545 -7.15 -39.30 49.47
C ASP A 545 -6.75 -39.06 50.95
N MET A 546 -6.66 -37.81 51.38
CA MET A 546 -6.50 -37.50 52.82
C MET A 546 -7.75 -37.83 53.64
N ALA A 547 -8.94 -37.69 53.07
CA ALA A 547 -10.20 -37.98 53.76
C ALA A 547 -10.47 -39.49 53.88
N THR A 548 -10.05 -40.29 52.90
CA THR A 548 -10.14 -41.76 52.96
C THR A 548 -9.08 -42.38 53.86
N THR A 549 -7.84 -41.87 53.85
CA THR A 549 -6.76 -42.34 54.74
C THR A 549 -7.08 -42.11 56.22
N ARG A 550 -7.70 -40.97 56.57
CA ARG A 550 -8.18 -40.72 57.94
C ARG A 550 -9.28 -41.68 58.40
N ARG A 551 -10.05 -42.25 57.48
CA ARG A 551 -11.18 -43.15 57.79
C ARG A 551 -10.74 -44.61 57.95
N SER A 552 -9.64 -45.01 57.31
CA SER A 552 -9.04 -46.34 57.48
C SER A 552 -8.26 -46.48 58.80
N ASP A 553 -7.66 -45.40 59.30
CA ASP A 553 -6.93 -45.42 60.58
C ASP A 553 -7.86 -45.51 61.82
N GLU A 554 -9.16 -45.25 61.67
CA GLU A 554 -10.15 -45.39 62.76
C GLU A 554 -10.75 -46.81 62.89
N ILE A 555 -10.48 -47.75 61.96
CA ILE A 555 -11.18 -49.06 61.91
C ILE A 555 -10.34 -50.24 62.41
N PHE A 556 -9.05 -50.07 62.71
CA PHE A 556 -8.25 -51.11 63.40
C PHE A 556 -7.62 -50.59 64.70
N PRO A 557 -8.30 -50.76 65.86
CA PRO A 557 -7.63 -50.77 67.15
C PRO A 557 -7.05 -52.17 67.45
N LEU A 558 -5.89 -52.18 68.12
CA LEU A 558 -5.24 -53.35 68.74
C LEU A 558 -6.20 -54.25 69.52
#